data_AF-A0A061A0W1-F1
#
_entry.id   AF-A0A061A0W1-F1
#
_cell.length_a   1.000
_cell.length_b   1.000
_cell.length_c   1.000
_cell.angle_alpha   90.00
_cell.angle_beta   90.00
_cell.angle_gamma   90.00
#
_symmetry.space_group_name_H-M   'P 1'
#
loop_
_entity.id
_entity.type
_entity.pdbx_description
1 polymer ?
#
loop_
_entity_poly.entity_id
_entity_poly.type
_entity_poly.pdbx_seq_one_letter_code
_entity_poly.pdbx_strand_id
1 'polypeptide(L)'
;MGEPLRIGLVGAGKISRACLDTLPRLPGLRLTAVTDLNRARAEAAAKAAEAAIETAAEAAAKAADPEFYYRPGGGPLLDMGPYYLSAPVHLLGPVVRVTGAASRPRAQRSVGSGPRAGERFAVEVDTHVTGVLEHRGGALTTLLMSFDVHAARLPRIEVHGSECSLSVPDPNTFDGPVELWRDGAWEPLAPSAGYAGSARGYGLADMARALGAGRPHRASAELARHVLDVMLTLLDAARERTSLPVGTTCSRPEPVPLVGEPSASAGHG
;
A
#
# COMPACT_ATOMS: atom_id res chain seq x y z
N MET A 1 3.90 -32.01 1.36
CA MET A 1 4.07 -30.55 1.26
C MET A 1 5.26 -30.31 0.36
N GLY A 2 5.12 -29.51 -0.71
CA GLY A 2 6.24 -29.18 -1.60
C GLY A 2 7.29 -28.33 -0.88
N GLU A 3 8.49 -28.24 -1.46
CA GLU A 3 9.54 -27.37 -0.93
C GLU A 3 9.06 -25.91 -0.86
N PRO A 4 9.40 -25.15 0.21
CA PRO A 4 9.07 -23.73 0.31
C PRO A 4 9.61 -22.94 -0.89
N LEU A 5 8.83 -21.96 -1.35
CA LEU A 5 9.25 -21.09 -2.44
C LEU A 5 10.44 -20.23 -1.98
N ARG A 6 11.54 -20.33 -2.70
CA ARG A 6 12.74 -19.53 -2.46
C ARG A 6 12.54 -18.11 -2.96
N ILE A 7 12.77 -17.13 -2.09
CA ILE A 7 12.64 -15.70 -2.41
C ILE A 7 13.95 -14.96 -2.15
N GLY A 8 14.19 -13.90 -2.91
CA GLY A 8 15.27 -12.93 -2.68
C GLY A 8 14.69 -11.56 -2.31
N LEU A 9 15.40 -10.80 -1.47
CA LEU A 9 15.01 -9.46 -1.06
C LEU A 9 15.99 -8.41 -1.61
N VAL A 10 15.46 -7.40 -2.31
CA VAL A 10 16.19 -6.20 -2.73
C VAL A 10 15.70 -5.03 -1.86
N GLY A 11 16.60 -4.46 -1.06
CA GLY A 11 16.30 -3.40 -0.10
C GLY A 11 15.89 -3.94 1.27
N ALA A 12 16.77 -3.82 2.25
CA ALA A 12 16.62 -4.12 3.67
C ALA A 12 16.37 -2.85 4.52
N GLY A 13 15.55 -1.93 4.00
CA GLY A 13 15.11 -0.73 4.70
C GLY A 13 14.04 -0.98 5.78
N LYS A 14 13.49 0.11 6.33
CA LYS A 14 12.48 0.05 7.40
C LYS A 14 11.22 -0.72 7.00
N ILE A 15 10.75 -0.53 5.76
CA ILE A 15 9.49 -1.14 5.29
C ILE A 15 9.67 -2.64 5.04
N SER A 16 10.79 -3.06 4.43
CA SER A 16 11.03 -4.48 4.18
C SER A 16 11.29 -5.26 5.45
N ARG A 17 11.79 -4.64 6.53
CA ARG A 17 11.84 -5.25 7.86
C ARG A 17 10.47 -5.77 8.32
N ALA A 18 9.40 -5.00 8.14
CA ALA A 18 8.06 -5.46 8.52
C ALA A 18 7.61 -6.70 7.71
N CYS A 19 8.04 -6.81 6.45
CA CYS A 19 7.82 -8.02 5.67
C CYS A 19 8.64 -9.20 6.21
N LEU A 20 9.90 -8.96 6.61
CA LEU A 20 10.79 -9.97 7.21
C LEU A 20 10.25 -10.49 8.54
N ASP A 21 9.73 -9.60 9.40
CA ASP A 21 9.14 -9.97 10.69
C ASP A 21 7.91 -10.91 10.52
N THR A 22 7.28 -10.87 9.34
CA THR A 22 6.14 -11.73 8.99
C THR A 22 6.56 -13.08 8.41
N LEU A 23 7.75 -13.19 7.79
CA LEU A 23 8.20 -14.41 7.12
C LEU A 23 8.18 -15.68 7.99
N PRO A 24 8.55 -15.66 9.29
CA PRO A 24 8.46 -16.84 10.14
C PRO A 24 7.03 -17.42 10.25
N ARG A 25 6.00 -16.60 10.02
CA ARG A 25 4.58 -17.01 9.99
C ARG A 25 4.15 -17.56 8.63
N LEU A 26 5.03 -17.58 7.62
CA LEU A 26 4.72 -17.95 6.24
C LEU A 26 5.55 -19.18 5.83
N PRO A 27 5.22 -20.40 6.30
CA PRO A 27 6.06 -21.59 6.11
C PRO A 27 6.23 -22.03 4.65
N GLY A 28 5.40 -21.51 3.74
CA GLY A 28 5.53 -21.73 2.29
C GLY A 28 6.59 -20.85 1.60
N LEU A 29 7.28 -19.98 2.35
CA LEU A 29 8.30 -19.07 1.84
C LEU A 29 9.62 -19.30 2.56
N ARG A 30 10.73 -19.20 1.82
CA ARG A 30 12.07 -19.19 2.39
C ARG A 30 12.90 -18.08 1.77
N LEU A 31 13.36 -17.12 2.58
CA LEU A 31 14.32 -16.13 2.14
C LEU A 31 15.69 -16.80 1.93
N THR A 32 16.26 -16.65 0.74
CA THR A 32 17.55 -17.28 0.41
C THR A 32 18.63 -16.29 0.03
N ALA A 33 18.27 -15.06 -0.34
CA ALA A 33 19.23 -14.01 -0.68
C ALA A 33 18.73 -12.63 -0.24
N VAL A 34 19.64 -11.76 0.20
CA VAL A 34 19.36 -10.34 0.49
C VAL A 34 20.43 -9.46 -0.15
N THR A 35 20.00 -8.34 -0.72
CA THR A 35 20.86 -7.29 -1.24
C THR A 35 20.31 -5.91 -0.85
N ASP A 36 21.20 -4.95 -0.55
CA ASP A 36 20.88 -3.55 -0.25
C ASP A 36 22.09 -2.69 -0.59
N LEU A 37 21.87 -1.43 -1.00
CA LEU A 37 22.95 -0.45 -1.21
C LEU A 37 23.77 -0.23 0.07
N ASN A 38 23.14 -0.32 1.23
CA ASN A 38 23.79 -0.34 2.53
C ASN A 38 24.09 -1.80 2.94
N ARG A 39 25.35 -2.19 2.76
CA ARG A 39 25.85 -3.53 3.10
C ARG A 39 25.52 -3.97 4.53
N ALA A 40 25.66 -3.09 5.52
CA ALA A 40 25.38 -3.43 6.91
C ALA A 40 23.90 -3.78 7.14
N ARG A 41 22.98 -3.17 6.39
CA ARG A 41 21.55 -3.56 6.42
C ARG A 41 21.30 -4.91 5.78
N ALA A 42 21.93 -5.18 4.62
CA ALA A 42 21.83 -6.48 3.97
C ALA A 42 22.37 -7.60 4.88
N GLU A 43 23.52 -7.38 5.51
CA GLU A 43 24.14 -8.32 6.46
C GLU A 43 23.24 -8.58 7.69
N ALA A 44 22.68 -7.52 8.29
CA ALA A 44 21.77 -7.66 9.42
C ALA A 44 20.49 -8.43 9.06
N ALA A 45 19.89 -8.15 7.90
CA ALA A 45 18.70 -8.82 7.42
C ALA A 45 18.95 -10.29 7.05
N ALA A 46 20.06 -10.57 6.35
CA ALA A 46 20.44 -11.92 5.98
C ALA A 46 20.73 -12.78 7.22
N LYS A 47 21.42 -12.23 8.22
CA LYS A 47 21.66 -12.91 9.50
C LYS A 47 20.35 -13.21 10.24
N ALA A 48 19.43 -12.25 10.30
CA ALA A 48 18.15 -12.43 10.99
C ALA A 48 17.26 -13.51 10.35
N ALA A 49 17.44 -13.76 9.05
CA ALA A 49 16.62 -14.69 8.27
C ALA A 49 17.38 -15.97 7.82
N GLU A 50 18.60 -16.19 8.30
CA GLU A 50 19.49 -17.29 7.90
C GLU A 50 19.63 -17.42 6.36
N ALA A 51 19.69 -16.29 5.66
CA ALA A 51 19.77 -16.19 4.20
C ALA A 51 21.20 -15.88 3.72
N ALA A 52 21.50 -16.19 2.46
CA ALA A 52 22.75 -15.76 1.84
C ALA A 52 22.73 -14.24 1.54
N ILE A 53 23.90 -13.65 1.37
CA ILE A 53 24.07 -12.25 0.96
C ILE A 53 24.59 -12.25 -0.48
N GLU A 54 23.87 -11.57 -1.38
CA GLU A 54 24.36 -11.30 -2.74
C GLU A 54 24.57 -9.80 -2.90
N THR A 55 25.82 -9.38 -3.08
CA THR A 55 26.16 -7.95 -3.16
C THR A 55 25.91 -7.42 -4.57
N ALA A 56 24.97 -6.48 -4.72
CA ALA A 56 24.92 -5.59 -5.88
C ALA A 56 25.94 -4.46 -5.68
N ALA A 57 26.55 -4.00 -6.78
CA ALA A 57 27.62 -3.00 -6.80
C ALA A 57 27.24 -1.70 -6.06
N GLU A 58 28.26 -1.11 -5.44
CA GLU A 58 28.17 0.06 -4.57
C GLU A 58 27.62 1.29 -5.31
N ALA A 59 26.43 1.75 -4.89
CA ALA A 59 25.96 3.11 -5.13
C ALA A 59 25.65 3.74 -3.76
N ALA A 60 26.04 5.00 -3.59
CA ALA A 60 26.11 5.68 -2.28
C ALA A 60 24.81 5.55 -1.46
N ALA A 61 24.94 5.02 -0.24
CA ALA A 61 23.87 4.94 0.73
C ALA A 61 23.47 6.35 1.21
N LYS A 62 22.38 6.92 0.68
CA LYS A 62 21.74 8.05 1.36
C LYS A 62 20.92 7.50 2.53
N ALA A 63 21.17 8.03 3.73
CA ALA A 63 20.33 7.78 4.91
C ALA A 63 18.85 8.09 4.59
N ALA A 64 17.91 7.60 5.41
CA ALA A 64 16.49 7.89 5.22
C ALA A 64 16.28 9.41 5.13
N ASP A 65 15.94 9.89 3.93
CA ASP A 65 15.87 11.31 3.61
C ASP A 65 14.40 11.66 3.31
N PRO A 66 13.61 12.12 4.30
CA PRO A 66 12.19 12.37 4.11
C PRO A 66 11.90 13.45 3.04
N GLU A 67 12.92 14.21 2.64
CA GLU A 67 12.88 15.17 1.55
C GLU A 67 12.45 14.55 0.21
N PHE A 68 12.71 13.25 -0.02
CA PHE A 68 12.34 12.61 -1.28
C PHE A 68 10.82 12.63 -1.52
N TYR A 69 10.02 12.57 -0.46
CA TYR A 69 8.55 12.65 -0.56
C TYR A 69 8.07 14.02 -1.06
N TYR A 70 8.92 15.04 -1.07
CA TYR A 70 8.57 16.40 -1.49
C TYR A 70 9.21 16.79 -2.83
N ARG A 71 9.87 15.84 -3.52
CA ARG A 71 10.49 16.01 -4.85
C ARG A 71 9.63 15.34 -5.94
N PRO A 72 9.83 15.65 -7.23
CA PRO A 72 9.09 15.01 -8.32
C PRO A 72 9.08 13.48 -8.20
N GLY A 73 7.90 12.87 -8.34
CA GLY A 73 7.66 11.45 -8.06
C GLY A 73 7.25 11.13 -6.62
N GLY A 74 7.24 12.12 -5.72
CA GLY A 74 6.69 12.04 -4.37
C GLY A 74 5.28 12.64 -4.24
N GLY A 75 4.96 13.09 -3.03
CA GLY A 75 3.68 13.68 -2.66
C GLY A 75 2.74 12.67 -1.98
N PRO A 76 1.71 13.16 -1.28
CA PRO A 76 0.81 12.31 -0.51
C PRO A 76 0.07 11.32 -1.41
N LEU A 77 -0.28 11.75 -2.64
CA LEU A 77 -1.00 10.90 -3.58
C LEU A 77 -0.15 9.70 -4.00
N LEU A 78 1.11 9.90 -4.39
CA LEU A 78 1.98 8.81 -4.85
C LEU A 78 2.47 7.91 -3.72
N ASP A 79 2.55 8.43 -2.49
CA ASP A 79 2.93 7.65 -1.31
C ASP A 79 1.77 6.79 -0.77
N MET A 80 0.62 7.42 -0.49
CA MET A 80 -0.51 6.77 0.18
C MET A 80 -1.59 6.26 -0.78
N GLY A 81 -1.62 6.77 -2.01
CA GLY A 81 -2.59 6.38 -3.05
C GLY A 81 -2.58 4.90 -3.39
N PRO A 82 -1.45 4.18 -3.44
CA PRO A 82 -1.47 2.74 -3.67
C PRO A 82 -2.38 1.98 -2.71
N TYR A 83 -2.48 2.39 -1.45
CA TYR A 83 -3.38 1.77 -0.46
C TYR A 83 -4.82 2.23 -0.66
N TYR A 84 -5.04 3.54 -0.70
CA TYR A 84 -6.36 4.17 -0.70
C TYR A 84 -7.09 4.11 -2.05
N LEU A 85 -6.41 3.79 -3.14
CA LEU A 85 -7.02 3.58 -4.46
C LEU A 85 -7.21 2.10 -4.77
N SER A 86 -6.29 1.24 -4.33
CA SER A 86 -6.47 -0.21 -4.52
C SER A 86 -7.71 -0.73 -3.81
N ALA A 87 -8.00 -0.25 -2.60
CA ALA A 87 -9.16 -0.70 -1.83
C ALA A 87 -10.51 -0.39 -2.53
N PRO A 88 -10.81 0.86 -2.95
CA PRO A 88 -11.99 1.14 -3.77
C PRO A 88 -12.01 0.39 -5.09
N VAL A 89 -10.87 0.14 -5.74
CA VAL A 89 -10.85 -0.69 -6.96
C VAL A 89 -11.26 -2.14 -6.68
N HIS A 90 -10.85 -2.71 -5.54
CA HIS A 90 -11.30 -4.04 -5.11
C HIS A 90 -12.80 -4.08 -4.77
N LEU A 91 -13.37 -2.99 -4.26
CA LEU A 91 -14.79 -2.93 -3.87
C LEU A 91 -15.69 -2.61 -5.08
N LEU A 92 -15.36 -1.54 -5.81
CA LEU A 92 -16.21 -0.87 -6.78
C LEU A 92 -15.79 -1.10 -8.24
N GLY A 93 -14.61 -1.69 -8.47
CA GLY A 93 -14.04 -1.92 -9.80
C GLY A 93 -13.15 -0.76 -10.30
N PRO A 94 -12.64 -0.84 -11.54
CA PRO A 94 -11.67 0.11 -12.07
C PRO A 94 -12.25 1.52 -12.23
N VAL A 95 -11.40 2.53 -12.10
CA VAL A 95 -11.72 3.95 -12.34
C VAL A 95 -11.63 4.22 -13.85
N VAL A 96 -12.54 5.01 -14.39
CA VAL A 96 -12.60 5.34 -15.83
C VAL A 96 -12.40 6.82 -16.11
N ARG A 97 -12.65 7.68 -15.12
CA ARG A 97 -12.51 9.13 -15.26
C ARG A 97 -12.22 9.76 -13.91
N VAL A 98 -11.45 10.84 -13.92
CA VAL A 98 -11.10 11.59 -12.71
C VAL A 98 -11.28 13.09 -12.94
N THR A 99 -11.50 13.81 -11.85
CA THR A 99 -11.44 15.27 -11.78
C THR A 99 -10.94 15.66 -10.40
N GLY A 100 -10.22 16.77 -10.27
CA GLY A 100 -9.69 17.17 -8.98
C GLY A 100 -8.96 18.50 -8.97
N ALA A 101 -8.41 18.83 -7.81
CA ALA A 101 -7.59 19.99 -7.56
C ALA A 101 -6.40 19.59 -6.67
N ALA A 102 -5.28 20.26 -6.87
CA ALA A 102 -4.07 20.05 -6.09
C ALA A 102 -3.49 21.40 -5.67
N SER A 103 -2.78 21.42 -4.55
CA SER A 103 -2.10 22.61 -4.05
C SER A 103 -0.87 22.27 -3.23
N ARG A 104 0.00 23.27 -3.10
CA ARG A 104 1.18 23.26 -2.26
C ARG A 104 1.11 24.40 -1.24
N PRO A 105 0.43 24.21 -0.10
CA PRO A 105 0.27 25.25 0.92
C PRO A 105 1.59 25.76 1.52
N ARG A 106 2.67 24.95 1.47
CA ARG A 106 3.99 25.29 2.02
C ARG A 106 5.07 25.13 0.95
N ALA A 107 5.82 26.19 0.70
CA ALA A 107 6.97 26.16 -0.22
C ALA A 107 8.21 25.48 0.38
N GLN A 108 8.29 25.36 1.71
CA GLN A 108 9.40 24.75 2.43
C GLN A 108 8.91 23.97 3.65
N ARG A 109 9.69 22.97 4.06
CA ARG A 109 9.49 22.20 5.29
C ARG A 109 10.81 22.02 6.03
N SER A 110 10.71 21.67 7.32
CA SER A 110 11.86 21.37 8.17
C SER A 110 11.91 19.87 8.50
N VAL A 111 13.11 19.32 8.54
CA VAL A 111 13.34 17.94 9.00
C VAL A 111 13.00 17.87 10.50
N GLY A 112 12.10 16.96 10.88
CA GLY A 112 11.58 16.87 12.25
C GLY A 112 12.47 16.10 13.23
N SER A 113 13.33 15.20 12.76
CA SER A 113 14.14 14.33 13.61
C SER A 113 15.42 13.84 12.94
N GLY A 114 16.35 13.31 13.73
CA GLY A 114 17.62 12.77 13.26
C GLY A 114 18.71 13.85 13.07
N PRO A 115 19.85 13.50 12.46
CA PRO A 115 21.03 14.36 12.40
C PRO A 115 20.81 15.69 11.66
N ARG A 116 19.83 15.74 10.74
CA ARG A 116 19.45 16.93 9.96
C ARG A 116 18.29 17.71 10.58
N ALA A 117 17.87 17.40 11.82
CA ALA A 117 16.71 18.06 12.43
C ALA A 117 16.85 19.60 12.42
N GLY A 118 15.78 20.28 12.02
CA GLY A 118 15.74 21.74 11.86
C GLY A 118 16.16 22.24 10.47
N GLU A 119 16.90 21.46 9.68
CA GLU A 119 17.25 21.82 8.30
C GLU A 119 15.99 22.03 7.45
N ARG A 120 15.99 23.08 6.63
CA ARG A 120 14.89 23.41 5.72
C ARG A 120 15.17 22.93 4.31
N PHE A 121 14.15 22.43 3.64
CA PHE A 121 14.20 22.02 2.25
C PHE A 121 12.97 22.51 1.49
N ALA A 122 13.10 22.63 0.16
CA ALA A 122 12.03 23.05 -0.73
C ALA A 122 10.99 21.94 -0.93
N VAL A 123 9.74 22.34 -1.07
CA VAL A 123 8.65 21.45 -1.50
C VAL A 123 8.42 21.67 -3.00
N GLU A 124 8.59 20.61 -3.79
CA GLU A 124 8.56 20.64 -5.25
C GLU A 124 7.34 19.91 -5.84
N VAL A 125 6.48 19.33 -5.00
CA VAL A 125 5.23 18.65 -5.38
C VAL A 125 4.02 19.23 -4.67
N ASP A 126 2.82 19.02 -5.20
CA ASP A 126 1.60 19.31 -4.47
C ASP A 126 1.47 18.39 -3.25
N THR A 127 1.16 18.97 -2.10
CA THR A 127 1.08 18.28 -0.80
C THR A 127 -0.34 18.18 -0.26
N HIS A 128 -1.31 18.67 -1.04
CA HIS A 128 -2.74 18.50 -0.82
C HIS A 128 -3.42 18.23 -2.16
N VAL A 129 -4.07 17.08 -2.29
CA VAL A 129 -4.80 16.67 -3.49
C VAL A 129 -6.21 16.23 -3.09
N THR A 130 -7.21 16.72 -3.81
CA THR A 130 -8.61 16.33 -3.64
C THR A 130 -9.24 16.05 -4.99
N GLY A 131 -10.17 15.10 -5.07
CA GLY A 131 -10.82 14.78 -6.35
C GLY A 131 -11.98 13.81 -6.24
N VAL A 132 -12.65 13.63 -7.38
CA VAL A 132 -13.71 12.65 -7.59
C VAL A 132 -13.25 11.66 -8.65
N LEU A 133 -13.39 10.37 -8.34
CA LEU A 133 -13.04 9.25 -9.21
C LEU A 133 -14.32 8.55 -9.62
N GLU A 134 -14.53 8.40 -10.92
CA GLU A 134 -15.67 7.68 -11.47
C GLU A 134 -15.26 6.24 -11.78
N HIS A 135 -15.95 5.27 -11.18
CA HIS A 135 -15.72 3.86 -11.43
C HIS A 135 -16.54 3.39 -12.64
N ARG A 136 -16.07 2.33 -13.32
CA ARG A 136 -16.76 1.74 -14.49
C ARG A 136 -18.22 1.39 -14.19
N GLY A 137 -18.52 0.98 -12.96
CA GLY A 137 -19.88 0.65 -12.51
C GLY A 137 -20.75 1.87 -12.17
N GLY A 138 -20.27 3.10 -12.37
CA GLY A 138 -20.98 4.33 -12.05
C GLY A 138 -20.82 4.82 -10.60
N ALA A 139 -20.16 4.05 -9.73
CA ALA A 139 -19.86 4.49 -8.37
C ALA A 139 -18.88 5.67 -8.38
N LEU A 140 -19.01 6.55 -7.40
CA LEU A 140 -18.13 7.71 -7.22
C LEU A 140 -17.32 7.56 -5.94
N THR A 141 -16.02 7.83 -6.02
CA THR A 141 -15.14 7.92 -4.85
C THR A 141 -14.66 9.36 -4.71
N THR A 142 -14.87 9.96 -3.55
CA THR A 142 -14.23 11.23 -3.18
C THR A 142 -12.92 10.96 -2.46
N LEU A 143 -11.82 11.50 -2.98
CA LEU A 143 -10.48 11.32 -2.45
C LEU A 143 -9.97 12.63 -1.84
N LEU A 144 -9.37 12.55 -0.65
CA LEU A 144 -8.58 13.62 -0.06
C LEU A 144 -7.26 13.03 0.45
N MET A 145 -6.15 13.55 -0.06
CA MET A 145 -4.81 13.10 0.30
C MET A 145 -3.93 14.30 0.63
N SER A 146 -3.39 14.36 1.85
CA SER A 146 -2.71 15.57 2.32
C SER A 146 -1.61 15.29 3.32
N PHE A 147 -0.44 15.90 3.10
CA PHE A 147 0.61 16.03 4.11
C PHE A 147 0.46 17.31 4.95
N ASP A 148 -0.53 18.15 4.67
CA ASP A 148 -0.79 19.42 5.38
C ASP A 148 -1.95 19.33 6.37
N VAL A 149 -2.63 18.19 6.46
CA VAL A 149 -3.69 17.95 7.45
C VAL A 149 -3.06 17.56 8.79
N HIS A 150 -3.33 18.33 9.84
CA HIS A 150 -2.84 18.05 11.19
C HIS A 150 -3.69 16.98 11.90
N ALA A 151 -5.00 16.99 11.71
CA ALA A 151 -5.95 16.04 12.27
C ALA A 151 -7.21 15.97 11.39
N ALA A 152 -7.88 14.82 11.36
CA ALA A 152 -9.11 14.62 10.61
C ALA A 152 -10.14 13.83 11.44
N ARG A 153 -11.42 14.16 11.25
CA ARG A 153 -12.57 13.36 11.72
C ARG A 153 -13.25 12.58 10.58
N LEU A 154 -12.76 12.75 9.36
CA LEU A 154 -13.29 12.05 8.19
C LEU A 154 -13.03 10.55 8.34
N PRO A 155 -13.94 9.69 7.84
CA PRO A 155 -13.68 8.25 7.79
C PRO A 155 -12.46 7.95 6.92
N ARG A 156 -11.84 6.79 7.14
CA ARG A 156 -10.69 6.35 6.32
C ARG A 156 -11.18 5.99 4.92
N ILE A 157 -12.15 5.08 4.85
CA ILE A 157 -12.91 4.75 3.65
C ILE A 157 -14.34 4.44 4.13
N GLU A 158 -15.32 5.11 3.53
CA GLU A 158 -16.74 4.86 3.78
C GLU A 158 -17.43 4.64 2.43
N VAL A 159 -18.23 3.59 2.34
CA VAL A 159 -18.94 3.18 1.12
C VAL A 159 -20.42 3.28 1.39
N HIS A 160 -21.12 4.09 0.59
CA HIS A 160 -22.56 4.29 0.71
C HIS A 160 -23.29 3.57 -0.43
N GLY A 161 -24.07 2.56 -0.07
CA GLY A 161 -24.99 1.89 -0.98
C GLY A 161 -26.41 2.43 -0.84
N SER A 162 -27.34 1.88 -1.62
CA SER A 162 -28.77 2.22 -1.57
C SER A 162 -29.48 1.73 -0.30
N GLU A 163 -28.91 0.73 0.39
CA GLU A 163 -29.55 0.06 1.54
C GLU A 163 -28.78 0.25 2.86
N CYS A 164 -27.46 0.46 2.78
CA CYS A 164 -26.60 0.57 3.96
C CYS A 164 -25.34 1.38 3.65
N SER A 165 -24.62 1.75 4.72
CA SER A 165 -23.28 2.33 4.63
C SER A 165 -22.27 1.39 5.31
N LEU A 166 -21.06 1.34 4.79
CA LEU A 166 -19.97 0.52 5.28
C LEU A 166 -18.78 1.41 5.61
N SER A 167 -18.28 1.36 6.84
CA SER A 167 -17.01 1.96 7.25
C SER A 167 -15.95 0.87 7.24
N VAL A 168 -14.81 1.11 6.58
CA VAL A 168 -13.67 0.19 6.57
C VAL A 168 -12.42 0.89 7.11
N PRO A 169 -11.51 0.15 7.77
CA PRO A 169 -10.42 0.75 8.52
C PRO A 169 -9.34 1.33 7.59
N ASP A 170 -8.31 1.92 8.19
CA ASP A 170 -7.13 2.39 7.45
C ASP A 170 -6.46 1.21 6.72
N PRO A 171 -6.41 1.19 5.37
CA PRO A 171 -5.78 0.08 4.65
C PRO A 171 -4.27 -0.01 4.90
N ASN A 172 -3.64 1.02 5.46
CA ASN A 172 -2.22 1.03 5.81
C ASN A 172 -1.90 0.32 7.13
N THR A 173 -2.92 0.02 7.95
CA THR A 173 -2.77 -0.78 9.19
C THR A 173 -2.99 -2.27 8.98
N PHE A 174 -3.55 -2.68 7.84
CA PHE A 174 -3.83 -4.07 7.45
C PHE A 174 -4.84 -4.81 8.34
N ASP A 175 -5.44 -4.11 9.31
CA ASP A 175 -6.39 -4.62 10.29
C ASP A 175 -7.25 -3.47 10.80
N GLY A 176 -8.33 -3.79 11.50
CA GLY A 176 -9.25 -2.85 12.12
C GLY A 176 -10.72 -3.25 11.94
N PRO A 177 -11.64 -2.62 12.67
CA PRO A 177 -13.05 -2.93 12.59
C PRO A 177 -13.60 -2.53 11.22
N VAL A 178 -14.42 -3.41 10.64
CA VAL A 178 -15.34 -3.07 9.55
C VAL A 178 -16.71 -2.91 10.20
N GLU A 179 -17.41 -1.82 9.91
CA GLU A 179 -18.70 -1.52 10.53
C GLU A 179 -19.75 -1.29 9.45
N LEU A 180 -20.95 -1.86 9.67
CA LEU A 180 -22.11 -1.66 8.82
C LEU A 180 -23.09 -0.76 9.54
N TRP A 181 -23.59 0.26 8.87
CA TRP A 181 -24.73 1.03 9.35
C TRP A 181 -26.02 0.27 9.03
N ARG A 182 -26.71 -0.17 10.09
CA ARG A 182 -28.00 -0.87 10.04
C ARG A 182 -28.85 -0.46 11.25
N ASP A 183 -30.16 -0.38 11.06
CA ASP A 183 -31.13 -0.14 12.15
C ASP A 183 -30.82 1.08 13.05
N GLY A 184 -30.21 2.12 12.48
CA GLY A 184 -29.90 3.37 13.18
C GLY A 184 -28.61 3.36 14.01
N ALA A 185 -27.76 2.34 13.86
CA ALA A 185 -26.47 2.25 14.53
C ALA A 185 -25.36 1.67 13.62
N TRP A 186 -24.11 1.94 14.01
CA TRP A 186 -22.95 1.26 13.45
C TRP A 186 -22.73 -0.05 14.19
N GLU A 187 -22.70 -1.16 13.45
CA GLU A 187 -22.48 -2.49 13.99
C GLU A 187 -21.20 -3.11 13.43
N PRO A 188 -20.29 -3.61 14.27
CA PRO A 188 -19.08 -4.27 13.79
C PRO A 188 -19.41 -5.58 13.07
N LEU A 189 -18.76 -5.80 11.93
CA LEU A 189 -18.85 -7.04 11.17
C LEU A 189 -17.70 -7.98 11.53
N ALA A 190 -18.04 -9.26 11.71
CA ALA A 190 -17.03 -10.30 11.83
C ALA A 190 -16.22 -10.42 10.52
N PRO A 191 -14.90 -10.62 10.58
CA PRO A 191 -14.10 -10.88 9.38
C PRO A 191 -14.64 -12.06 8.59
N SER A 192 -14.91 -11.85 7.31
CA SER A 192 -15.42 -12.88 6.39
C SER A 192 -14.43 -13.25 5.28
N ALA A 193 -13.31 -12.52 5.21
CA ALA A 193 -12.29 -12.63 4.17
C ALA A 193 -10.93 -12.16 4.70
N GLY A 194 -9.86 -12.45 3.97
CA GLY A 194 -8.51 -11.99 4.29
C GLY A 194 -7.73 -12.94 5.20
N TYR A 195 -6.52 -12.52 5.57
CA TYR A 195 -5.67 -13.23 6.51
C TYR A 195 -5.91 -12.69 7.93
N ALA A 196 -6.27 -13.56 8.87
CA ALA A 196 -6.34 -13.16 10.27
C ALA A 196 -4.95 -12.72 10.76
N GLY A 197 -4.89 -11.59 11.49
CA GLY A 197 -3.63 -11.00 11.94
C GLY A 197 -2.71 -10.61 10.78
N SER A 198 -3.31 -10.12 9.68
CA SER A 198 -2.62 -9.68 8.46
C SER A 198 -1.59 -8.59 8.78
N ALA A 199 -0.54 -8.56 7.98
CA ALA A 199 0.55 -7.61 8.10
C ALA A 199 1.24 -7.42 6.75
N ARG A 200 2.19 -6.48 6.71
CA ARG A 200 3.12 -6.36 5.58
C ARG A 200 3.82 -7.70 5.34
N GLY A 201 3.85 -8.14 4.08
CA GLY A 201 4.45 -9.42 3.69
C GLY A 201 3.43 -10.52 3.36
N TYR A 202 2.18 -10.45 3.83
CA TYR A 202 1.15 -11.45 3.48
C TYR A 202 0.81 -11.49 1.98
N GLY A 203 1.02 -10.39 1.25
CA GLY A 203 0.94 -10.38 -0.22
C GLY A 203 1.91 -11.37 -0.88
N LEU A 204 3.09 -11.61 -0.28
CA LEU A 204 4.04 -12.61 -0.78
C LEU A 204 3.50 -14.03 -0.62
N ALA A 205 2.77 -14.31 0.46
CA ALA A 205 2.13 -15.60 0.66
C ALA A 205 1.00 -15.83 -0.36
N ASP A 206 0.20 -14.79 -0.67
CA ASP A 206 -0.81 -14.91 -1.74
C ASP A 206 -0.14 -15.17 -3.09
N MET A 207 0.94 -14.46 -3.40
CA MET A 207 1.72 -14.64 -4.62
C MET A 207 2.29 -16.06 -4.74
N ALA A 208 2.90 -16.59 -3.68
CA ALA A 208 3.42 -17.96 -3.70
C ALA A 208 2.33 -19.01 -3.91
N ARG A 209 1.17 -18.84 -3.27
CA ARG A 209 0.00 -19.69 -3.51
C ARG A 209 -0.50 -19.55 -4.95
N ALA A 210 -0.48 -18.35 -5.51
CA ALA A 210 -0.90 -18.10 -6.88
C ALA A 210 -0.01 -18.82 -7.90
N LEU A 211 1.32 -18.73 -7.71
CA LEU A 211 2.31 -19.43 -8.51
C LEU A 211 2.12 -20.95 -8.44
N GLY A 212 1.96 -21.51 -7.24
CA GLY A 212 1.74 -22.95 -7.06
C GLY A 212 0.44 -23.47 -7.68
N ALA A 213 -0.60 -22.63 -7.74
CA ALA A 213 -1.90 -22.99 -8.29
C ALA A 213 -2.10 -22.57 -9.76
N GLY A 214 -1.12 -21.90 -10.38
CA GLY A 214 -1.23 -21.41 -11.76
C GLY A 214 -2.36 -20.38 -11.97
N ARG A 215 -2.73 -19.61 -10.92
CA ARG A 215 -3.76 -18.56 -11.01
C ARG A 215 -3.13 -17.17 -11.12
N PRO A 216 -3.86 -16.17 -11.66
CA PRO A 216 -3.42 -14.78 -11.62
C PRO A 216 -3.14 -14.29 -10.18
N HIS A 217 -2.18 -13.38 -10.06
CA HIS A 217 -1.88 -12.69 -8.80
C HIS A 217 -3.00 -11.70 -8.49
N ARG A 218 -3.43 -11.60 -7.23
CA ARG A 218 -4.40 -10.56 -6.81
C ARG A 218 -3.77 -9.17 -6.86
N ALA A 219 -2.55 -9.06 -6.35
CA ALA A 219 -1.69 -7.89 -6.51
C ALA A 219 -0.99 -7.96 -7.88
N SER A 220 -1.77 -7.82 -8.97
CA SER A 220 -1.28 -7.96 -10.34
C SER A 220 -0.58 -6.69 -10.85
N ALA A 221 0.20 -6.83 -11.92
CA ALA A 221 0.84 -5.69 -12.59
C ALA A 221 -0.19 -4.75 -13.24
N GLU A 222 -1.31 -5.29 -13.72
CA GLU A 222 -2.42 -4.55 -14.31
C GLU A 222 -3.12 -3.68 -13.27
N LEU A 223 -3.39 -4.22 -12.06
CA LEU A 223 -3.92 -3.43 -10.95
C LEU A 223 -2.94 -2.31 -10.56
N ALA A 224 -1.67 -2.64 -10.37
CA ALA A 224 -0.65 -1.67 -9.96
C ALA A 224 -0.50 -0.55 -11.00
N ARG A 225 -0.46 -0.91 -12.29
CA ARG A 225 -0.43 0.05 -13.40
C ARG A 225 -1.68 0.91 -13.42
N HIS A 226 -2.86 0.32 -13.20
CA HIS A 226 -4.11 1.05 -13.19
C HIS A 226 -4.16 2.08 -12.06
N VAL A 227 -3.80 1.68 -10.84
CA VAL A 227 -3.74 2.59 -9.69
C VAL A 227 -2.72 3.71 -9.93
N LEU A 228 -1.55 3.41 -10.50
CA LEU A 228 -0.57 4.44 -10.88
C LEU A 228 -1.13 5.42 -11.91
N ASP A 229 -1.78 4.92 -12.95
CA ASP A 229 -2.40 5.75 -13.99
C ASP A 229 -3.50 6.66 -13.42
N VAL A 230 -4.34 6.17 -12.50
CA VAL A 230 -5.32 6.98 -11.78
C VAL A 230 -4.65 8.13 -11.03
N MET A 231 -3.56 7.85 -10.31
CA MET A 231 -2.83 8.89 -9.56
C MET A 231 -2.24 9.96 -10.48
N LEU A 232 -1.56 9.54 -11.55
CA LEU A 232 -0.93 10.46 -12.49
C LEU A 232 -1.98 11.28 -13.25
N THR A 233 -3.04 10.63 -13.73
CA THR A 233 -4.15 11.28 -14.42
C THR A 233 -4.88 12.28 -13.51
N LEU A 234 -5.02 12.00 -12.21
CA LEU A 234 -5.62 12.94 -11.27
C LEU A 234 -4.78 14.20 -11.07
N LEU A 235 -3.44 14.07 -11.03
CA LEU A 235 -2.54 15.22 -10.98
C LEU A 235 -2.60 16.04 -12.28
N ASP A 236 -2.66 15.36 -13.43
CA ASP A 236 -2.82 16.02 -14.72
C ASP A 236 -4.17 16.75 -14.81
N ALA A 237 -5.25 16.12 -14.36
CA ALA A 237 -6.60 16.71 -14.32
C ALA A 237 -6.65 17.97 -13.44
N ALA A 238 -5.98 17.93 -12.28
CA ALA A 238 -5.84 19.09 -11.41
C ALA A 238 -5.05 20.24 -12.06
N ARG A 239 -3.96 19.92 -12.78
CA ARG A 239 -3.13 20.91 -13.50
C ARG A 239 -3.91 21.55 -14.66
N GLU A 240 -4.62 20.73 -15.42
CA GLU A 240 -5.38 21.14 -16.62
C GLU A 240 -6.75 21.73 -16.27
N ARG A 241 -7.18 21.62 -15.00
CA ARG A 241 -8.46 22.11 -14.49
C ARG A 241 -9.65 21.55 -15.28
N THR A 242 -9.57 20.27 -15.60
CA THR A 242 -10.59 19.55 -16.38
C THR A 242 -10.77 18.14 -15.85
N SER A 243 -11.78 17.44 -16.36
CA SER A 243 -11.92 16.00 -16.13
C SER A 243 -11.18 15.23 -17.22
N LEU A 244 -10.40 14.22 -16.83
CA LEU A 244 -9.61 13.40 -17.74
C LEU A 244 -9.99 11.92 -17.66
N PRO A 245 -10.05 11.20 -18.80
CA PRO A 245 -10.24 9.76 -18.81
C PRO A 245 -8.99 9.04 -18.30
N VAL A 246 -9.18 7.94 -17.58
CA VAL A 246 -8.08 7.06 -17.16
C VAL A 246 -7.76 6.10 -18.32
N GLY A 247 -6.49 6.05 -18.74
CA GLY A 247 -6.07 5.36 -19.96
C GLY A 247 -5.95 3.84 -19.84
N THR A 248 -5.96 3.31 -18.61
CA THR A 248 -5.76 1.90 -18.30
C THR A 248 -6.98 1.29 -17.61
N THR A 249 -6.98 -0.03 -17.47
CA THR A 249 -8.02 -0.76 -16.74
C THR A 249 -7.43 -2.00 -16.07
N CYS A 250 -8.21 -2.63 -15.19
CA CYS A 250 -7.89 -3.90 -14.56
C CYS A 250 -9.18 -4.68 -14.27
N SER A 251 -9.06 -6.00 -14.08
CA SER A 251 -10.13 -6.79 -13.48
C SER A 251 -10.22 -6.48 -11.98
N ARG A 252 -11.44 -6.41 -11.43
CA ARG A 252 -11.63 -6.38 -9.98
C ARG A 252 -11.06 -7.68 -9.39
N PRO A 253 -10.03 -7.63 -8.52
CA PRO A 253 -9.42 -8.84 -8.01
C PRO A 253 -10.39 -9.63 -7.13
N GLU A 254 -10.30 -10.96 -7.20
CA GLU A 254 -11.06 -11.86 -6.32
C GLU A 254 -10.68 -11.62 -4.84
N PRO A 255 -11.63 -11.63 -3.90
CA PRO A 255 -11.32 -11.50 -2.49
C PRO A 255 -10.43 -12.67 -2.03
N VAL A 256 -9.63 -12.43 -1.00
CA VAL A 256 -8.89 -13.49 -0.31
C VAL A 256 -9.90 -14.21 0.58
N PRO A 257 -10.11 -15.54 0.44
CA PRO A 257 -10.95 -16.30 1.37
C PRO A 257 -10.46 -16.11 2.81
N LEU A 258 -11.34 -16.24 3.81
CA LEU A 258 -10.90 -16.14 5.20
C LEU A 258 -9.89 -17.26 5.49
N VAL A 259 -8.66 -16.87 5.79
CA VAL A 259 -7.59 -17.76 6.21
C VAL A 259 -7.27 -17.45 7.66
N GLY A 260 -7.38 -18.46 8.53
CA GLY A 260 -6.98 -18.34 9.93
C GLY A 260 -5.51 -17.93 10.09
N GLU A 261 -5.11 -17.58 11.30
CA GLU A 261 -3.70 -17.28 11.55
C GLU A 261 -2.86 -18.48 11.13
N PRO A 262 -1.77 -18.29 10.36
CA PRO A 262 -0.86 -19.38 10.07
C PRO A 262 -0.33 -19.93 11.40
N SER A 263 -0.79 -21.11 11.81
CA SER A 263 -0.23 -21.77 12.98
C SER A 263 1.22 -22.12 12.67
N ALA A 264 2.17 -21.57 13.42
CA ALA A 264 3.46 -22.22 13.55
C ALA A 264 3.15 -23.63 14.09
N SER A 265 3.45 -24.66 13.31
CA SER A 265 3.22 -26.05 13.72
C SER A 265 3.79 -26.24 15.12
N ALA A 266 2.93 -26.60 16.08
CA ALA A 266 3.36 -27.11 17.37
C ALA A 266 4.40 -28.21 17.10
N GLY A 267 5.59 -28.04 17.67
CA GLY A 267 6.64 -29.03 17.63
C GLY A 267 6.06 -30.39 18.01
N HIS A 268 6.13 -31.33 17.08
CA HIS A 268 5.91 -32.73 17.43
C HIS A 268 7.15 -33.16 18.23
N GLY A 269 6.89 -33.71 19.41
CA GLY A 269 7.90 -34.16 20.37
C GLY A 269 8.61 -35.43 19.99
#